data_AF-A0A563CSK4-F1
#
_entry.id   AF-A0A563CSK4-F1
#
_cell.length_a   1.000
_cell.length_b   1.000
_cell.length_c   1.000
_cell.angle_alpha   90.00
_cell.angle_beta   90.00
_cell.angle_gamma   90.00
#
_symmetry.space_group_name_H-M   'P 1'
#
loop_
_entity.id
_entity.type
_entity.pdbx_description
1 polymer ?
#
loop_
_entity_poly.entity_id
_entity_poly.type
_entity_poly.pdbx_seq_one_letter_code
_entity_poly.pdbx_strand_id
1 'polypeptide(L)'
;MTSPGIPMLLQGSEFLQDGSFNDWAALEWQKTEKYAGIVTAHRHLLDLRHNRYGHTGGLQGQSTALFHVNTDGLVIGYHRWNNGGVGDDVIVIANFSSTDYNHYAMQFPIGGKWHIRFNSSWRGYSKDFRGGHQSIIHADKDSTAHFSLPAYTLYILSQE
;
A
#
# COMPACT_ATOMS: atom_id res chain seq x y z
N MET A 1 6.70 -4.97 -2.61
CA MET A 1 6.15 -5.42 -1.31
C MET A 1 4.77 -6.05 -1.43
N THR A 2 3.88 -5.54 -2.29
CA THR A 2 2.49 -6.01 -2.42
C THR A 2 2.21 -6.81 -3.70
N SER A 3 3.21 -7.06 -4.54
CA SER A 3 3.14 -7.98 -5.68
C SER A 3 3.33 -9.43 -5.23
N PRO A 4 2.90 -10.44 -6.01
CA PRO A 4 3.30 -11.83 -5.76
C PRO A 4 4.82 -11.99 -5.90
N GLY A 5 5.36 -13.07 -5.33
CA GLY A 5 6.80 -13.34 -5.26
C GLY A 5 7.50 -12.82 -4.00
N ILE A 6 8.77 -13.17 -3.84
CA ILE A 6 9.61 -12.79 -2.69
C ILE A 6 10.25 -11.42 -2.99
N PRO A 7 9.93 -10.37 -2.22
CA PRO A 7 10.55 -9.06 -2.41
C PRO A 7 12.02 -9.09 -1.97
N MET A 8 12.87 -8.40 -2.70
CA MET A 8 14.25 -8.09 -2.30
C MET A 8 14.43 -6.57 -2.30
N LEU A 9 15.11 -6.04 -1.29
CA LEU A 9 15.46 -4.63 -1.18
C LEU A 9 16.97 -4.51 -1.04
N LEU A 10 17.56 -3.55 -1.74
CA LEU A 10 18.97 -3.22 -1.61
C LEU A 10 19.17 -2.32 -0.39
N GLN A 11 20.24 -2.56 0.37
CA GLN A 11 20.61 -1.70 1.51
C GLN A 11 20.68 -0.23 1.10
N GLY A 12 20.14 0.66 1.95
CA GLY A 12 20.07 2.09 1.69
C GLY A 12 18.77 2.55 1.02
N SER A 13 18.06 1.66 0.32
CA SER A 13 16.77 2.01 -0.28
C SER A 13 15.70 2.39 0.76
N GLU A 14 15.76 1.80 1.94
CA GLU A 14 14.81 1.97 3.03
C GLU A 14 14.91 3.33 3.74
N PHE A 15 16.01 4.05 3.54
CA PHE A 15 16.26 5.39 4.13
C PHE A 15 16.70 6.42 3.09
N LEU A 16 16.37 6.22 1.81
CA LEU A 16 16.64 7.16 0.72
C LEU A 16 18.13 7.50 0.56
N GLN A 17 19.00 6.49 0.58
CA GLN A 17 20.37 6.65 0.10
C GLN A 17 20.32 7.14 -1.36
N ASP A 18 21.03 8.23 -1.63
CA ASP A 18 21.15 8.82 -2.95
C ASP A 18 22.37 8.28 -3.68
N GLY A 19 22.41 8.55 -4.99
CA GLY A 19 23.44 8.05 -5.89
C GLY A 19 23.25 6.58 -6.27
N SER A 20 24.14 6.11 -7.15
CA SER A 20 24.21 4.70 -7.51
C SER A 20 24.96 3.92 -6.44
N PHE A 21 24.58 2.66 -6.23
CA PHE A 21 25.34 1.76 -5.38
C PHE A 21 26.79 1.69 -5.86
N ASN A 22 27.70 1.84 -4.91
CA ASN A 22 29.12 1.64 -5.09
C ASN A 22 29.69 1.00 -3.82
N ASP A 23 30.71 0.20 -3.97
CA ASP A 23 31.30 -0.63 -2.92
C ASP A 23 32.36 0.11 -2.08
N TRP A 24 32.82 1.27 -2.54
CA TRP A 24 33.85 2.07 -1.88
C TRP A 24 33.30 3.16 -0.96
N ALA A 25 32.06 3.60 -1.12
CA ALA A 25 31.40 4.54 -0.21
C ALA A 25 30.51 3.81 0.80
N ALA A 26 30.67 4.18 2.07
CA ALA A 26 29.79 3.72 3.13
C ALA A 26 28.39 4.33 3.00
N LEU A 27 27.37 3.61 3.49
CA LEU A 27 26.02 4.16 3.62
C LEU A 27 26.00 5.32 4.62
N GLU A 28 25.21 6.34 4.30
CA GLU A 28 25.05 7.51 5.16
C GLU A 28 23.99 7.23 6.24
N TRP A 29 24.38 6.49 7.29
CA TRP A 29 23.47 6.04 8.35
C TRP A 29 22.66 7.14 9.04
N GLN A 30 23.16 8.38 9.08
CA GLN A 30 22.44 9.54 9.59
C GLN A 30 21.11 9.80 8.84
N LYS A 31 20.96 9.28 7.62
CA LYS A 31 19.71 9.32 6.84
C LYS A 31 18.60 8.46 7.46
N THR A 32 18.93 7.45 8.25
CA THR A 32 17.92 6.68 9.01
C THR A 32 17.19 7.54 10.03
N GLU A 33 17.86 8.53 10.61
CA GLU A 33 17.25 9.51 11.52
C GLU A 33 16.52 10.61 10.74
N LYS A 34 17.17 11.14 9.69
CA LYS A 34 16.58 12.18 8.82
C LYS A 34 15.28 11.73 8.16
N TYR A 35 15.22 10.49 7.70
CA TYR A 35 14.07 9.88 7.01
C TYR A 35 13.43 8.76 7.82
N ALA A 36 13.42 8.89 9.16
CA ALA A 36 12.90 7.87 10.08
C ALA A 36 11.46 7.41 9.77
N GLY A 37 10.63 8.32 9.24
CA GLY A 37 9.26 7.97 8.83
C GLY A 37 9.21 7.08 7.59
N ILE A 38 10.18 7.19 6.66
CA ILE A 38 10.30 6.28 5.51
C ILE A 38 10.80 4.91 5.94
N VAL A 39 11.77 4.85 6.87
CA VAL A 39 12.19 3.60 7.50
C VAL A 39 11.00 2.93 8.20
N THR A 40 10.18 3.72 8.89
CA THR A 40 8.95 3.24 9.55
C THR A 40 7.94 2.70 8.54
N ALA A 41 7.77 3.37 7.39
CA ALA A 41 6.89 2.89 6.33
C ALA A 41 7.35 1.52 5.78
N HIS A 42 8.66 1.33 5.58
CA HIS A 42 9.24 0.03 5.19
C HIS A 42 8.96 -1.05 6.24
N ARG A 43 9.16 -0.73 7.53
CA ARG A 43 8.84 -1.65 8.63
C ARG A 43 7.37 -2.05 8.62
N HIS A 44 6.44 -1.10 8.47
CA HIS A 44 5.02 -1.41 8.42
C HIS A 44 4.66 -2.28 7.20
N LEU A 45 5.25 -2.01 6.02
CA LEU A 45 5.06 -2.86 4.84
C LEU A 45 5.59 -4.28 5.06
N LEU A 46 6.73 -4.44 5.75
CA LEU A 46 7.28 -5.74 6.12
C LEU A 46 6.36 -6.47 7.11
N ASP A 47 5.87 -5.79 8.15
CA ASP A 47 4.94 -6.35 9.12
C ASP A 47 3.67 -6.87 8.43
N LEU A 48 3.11 -6.12 7.47
CA LEU A 48 1.97 -6.57 6.65
C LEU A 48 2.33 -7.73 5.71
N ARG A 49 3.50 -7.69 5.06
CA ARG A 49 3.97 -8.77 4.18
C ARG A 49 4.14 -10.10 4.92
N HIS A 50 4.56 -10.03 6.18
CA HIS A 50 4.68 -11.15 7.11
C HIS A 50 3.37 -11.52 7.80
N ASN A 51 2.28 -10.78 7.54
CA ASN A 51 0.99 -10.94 8.20
C ASN A 51 1.10 -10.88 9.74
N ARG A 52 1.94 -9.99 10.27
CA ARG A 52 2.25 -9.91 11.71
C ARG A 52 1.03 -9.70 12.59
N TYR A 53 0.00 -9.04 12.06
CA TYR A 53 -1.23 -8.70 12.78
C TYR A 53 -2.40 -9.63 12.44
N GLY A 54 -2.21 -10.64 11.59
CA GLY A 54 -3.26 -11.62 11.25
C GLY A 54 -4.35 -11.11 10.30
N HIS A 55 -4.20 -9.94 9.68
CA HIS A 55 -5.21 -9.33 8.82
C HIS A 55 -4.80 -9.20 7.35
N THR A 56 -3.63 -9.69 6.95
CA THR A 56 -3.10 -9.56 5.57
C THR A 56 -2.48 -10.85 5.05
N GLY A 57 -3.09 -11.99 5.35
CA GLY A 57 -2.61 -13.33 4.94
C GLY A 57 -2.37 -13.47 3.44
N GLY A 58 -3.22 -12.83 2.62
CA GLY A 58 -3.13 -12.89 1.16
C GLY A 58 -1.87 -12.27 0.57
N LEU A 59 -1.18 -11.39 1.30
CA LEU A 59 0.11 -10.89 0.85
C LEU A 59 1.17 -12.00 0.82
N GLN A 60 1.00 -13.07 1.61
CA GLN A 60 1.88 -14.24 1.67
C GLN A 60 1.69 -15.21 0.49
N GLY A 61 0.50 -15.27 -0.08
CA GLY A 61 0.15 -16.16 -1.20
C GLY A 61 0.70 -15.69 -2.56
N GLN A 62 0.53 -16.53 -3.59
CA GLN A 62 0.89 -16.19 -4.97
C GLN A 62 -0.30 -15.61 -5.76
N SER A 63 -1.52 -15.75 -5.25
CA SER A 63 -2.71 -15.38 -5.99
C SER A 63 -2.85 -13.86 -6.09
N THR A 64 -3.18 -13.41 -7.31
CA THR A 64 -3.40 -12.00 -7.62
C THR A 64 -4.43 -11.88 -8.74
N ALA A 65 -5.31 -10.90 -8.65
CA ALA A 65 -6.24 -10.57 -9.72
C ALA A 65 -6.42 -9.05 -9.82
N LEU A 66 -6.19 -8.48 -11.00
CA LEU A 66 -6.59 -7.11 -11.31
C LEU A 66 -8.11 -7.11 -11.48
N PHE A 67 -8.81 -6.32 -10.67
CA PHE A 67 -10.26 -6.15 -10.80
C PHE A 67 -10.63 -4.73 -11.25
N HIS A 68 -9.68 -3.79 -11.16
CA HIS A 68 -9.86 -2.41 -11.60
C HIS A 68 -8.62 -1.90 -12.33
N VAL A 69 -8.82 -1.40 -13.54
CA VAL A 69 -7.78 -0.75 -14.34
C VAL A 69 -8.38 0.50 -14.98
N ASN A 70 -7.91 1.66 -14.55
CA ASN A 70 -8.19 2.95 -15.16
C ASN A 70 -6.90 3.47 -15.78
N THR A 71 -6.69 3.17 -17.06
CA THR A 71 -5.45 3.52 -17.78
C THR A 71 -5.27 5.03 -17.89
N ASP A 72 -6.31 5.79 -18.22
CA ASP A 72 -6.21 7.25 -18.41
C ASP A 72 -5.95 7.97 -17.08
N GLY A 73 -6.59 7.52 -16.01
CA GLY A 73 -6.39 8.07 -14.66
C GLY A 73 -5.19 7.48 -13.92
N LEU A 74 -4.48 6.52 -14.50
CA LEU A 74 -3.35 5.79 -13.92
C LEU A 74 -3.66 5.18 -12.53
N VAL A 75 -4.85 4.58 -12.39
CA VAL A 75 -5.28 3.91 -11.16
C VAL A 75 -5.48 2.42 -11.40
N ILE A 76 -4.93 1.60 -10.51
CA ILE A 76 -5.19 0.15 -10.48
C ILE A 76 -5.72 -0.28 -9.12
N GLY A 77 -6.59 -1.29 -9.15
CA GLY A 77 -7.05 -2.03 -7.98
C GLY A 77 -6.84 -3.52 -8.24
N TYR A 78 -6.18 -4.19 -7.30
CA TYR A 78 -5.96 -5.63 -7.40
C TYR A 78 -6.15 -6.32 -6.06
N HIS A 79 -6.60 -7.57 -6.14
CA HIS A 79 -6.87 -8.45 -5.02
C HIS A 79 -5.73 -9.44 -4.87
N ARG A 80 -5.35 -9.70 -3.61
CA ARG A 80 -4.35 -10.69 -3.19
C ARG A 80 -4.99 -11.60 -2.16
N TRP A 81 -4.77 -12.90 -2.31
CA TRP A 81 -5.24 -13.93 -1.37
C TRP A 81 -4.27 -15.11 -1.35
N ASN A 82 -4.37 -15.91 -0.30
CA ASN A 82 -3.73 -17.21 -0.18
C ASN A 82 -4.83 -18.29 -0.16
N ASN A 83 -5.66 -18.30 0.89
CA ASN A 83 -6.78 -19.22 1.04
C ASN A 83 -8.15 -18.57 0.78
N GLY A 84 -8.20 -17.23 0.75
CA GLY A 84 -9.41 -16.42 0.70
C GLY A 84 -10.08 -16.26 2.08
N GLY A 85 -10.94 -15.25 2.21
CA GLY A 85 -11.73 -14.96 3.40
C GLY A 85 -11.18 -13.84 4.28
N VAL A 86 -11.90 -13.55 5.36
CA VAL A 86 -11.55 -12.49 6.32
C VAL A 86 -10.16 -12.73 6.92
N GLY A 87 -9.35 -11.67 6.99
CA GLY A 87 -7.95 -11.72 7.42
C GLY A 87 -6.97 -12.24 6.37
N ASP A 88 -7.45 -12.84 5.27
CA ASP A 88 -6.63 -13.28 4.14
C ASP A 88 -6.81 -12.39 2.91
N ASP A 89 -8.04 -12.02 2.56
CA ASP A 89 -8.33 -11.17 1.41
C ASP A 89 -7.77 -9.76 1.61
N VAL A 90 -6.88 -9.36 0.69
CA VAL A 90 -6.24 -8.05 0.69
C VAL A 90 -6.51 -7.34 -0.62
N ILE A 91 -7.06 -6.14 -0.52
CA ILE A 91 -7.23 -5.23 -1.66
C ILE A 91 -6.08 -4.23 -1.64
N VAL A 92 -5.45 -4.04 -2.80
CA VAL A 92 -4.43 -3.03 -3.01
C VAL A 92 -4.91 -2.07 -4.07
N ILE A 93 -4.89 -0.78 -3.75
CA ILE A 93 -5.30 0.30 -4.64
C ILE A 93 -4.10 1.23 -4.81
N ALA A 94 -3.72 1.51 -6.04
CA ALA A 94 -2.61 2.40 -6.34
C ALA A 94 -3.03 3.47 -7.35
N ASN A 95 -2.83 4.74 -6.97
CA ASN A 95 -2.95 5.90 -7.83
C ASN A 95 -1.55 6.37 -8.21
N PHE A 96 -1.16 6.19 -9.46
CA PHE A 96 0.13 6.64 -9.99
C PHE A 96 0.07 8.03 -10.61
N SER A 97 -1.10 8.66 -10.67
CA SER A 97 -1.26 10.01 -11.21
C SER A 97 -0.97 11.10 -10.17
N SER A 98 -0.78 12.32 -10.66
CA SER A 98 -0.75 13.55 -9.86
C SER A 98 -2.14 14.06 -9.46
N THR A 99 -3.21 13.33 -9.80
CA THR A 99 -4.59 13.76 -9.59
C THR A 99 -5.09 13.32 -8.22
N ASP A 100 -5.63 14.27 -7.46
CA ASP A 100 -6.36 14.02 -6.23
C ASP A 100 -7.84 13.73 -6.56
N TYR A 101 -8.29 12.50 -6.34
CA TYR A 101 -9.70 12.12 -6.54
C TYR A 101 -10.45 12.21 -5.22
N ASN A 102 -11.30 13.23 -5.05
CA ASN A 102 -12.07 13.40 -3.81
C ASN A 102 -13.23 12.39 -3.66
N HIS A 103 -13.68 11.79 -4.76
CA HIS A 103 -14.80 10.86 -4.81
C HIS A 103 -14.58 9.80 -5.90
N TYR A 104 -13.59 8.95 -5.69
CA TYR A 104 -13.27 7.85 -6.62
C TYR A 104 -14.25 6.70 -6.40
N ALA A 105 -14.86 6.21 -7.48
CA ALA A 105 -15.71 5.02 -7.48
C ALA A 105 -14.90 3.82 -7.99
N MET A 106 -14.93 2.72 -7.25
CA MET A 106 -14.28 1.47 -7.62
C MET A 106 -15.13 0.30 -7.14
N GLN A 107 -15.43 -0.65 -8.03
CA GLN A 107 -16.12 -1.88 -7.63
C GLN A 107 -15.11 -2.85 -7.03
N PHE A 108 -15.30 -3.23 -5.76
CA PHE A 108 -14.48 -4.22 -5.09
C PHE A 108 -14.96 -5.64 -5.42
N PRO A 109 -14.10 -6.66 -5.28
CA PRO A 109 -14.51 -8.05 -5.46
C PRO A 109 -15.62 -8.48 -4.49
N ILE A 110 -15.61 -7.95 -3.27
CA ILE A 110 -16.58 -8.26 -2.21
C ILE A 110 -16.96 -6.97 -1.47
N GLY A 111 -18.25 -6.80 -1.23
CA GLY A 111 -18.81 -5.72 -0.42
C GLY A 111 -18.38 -5.77 1.05
N GLY A 112 -18.76 -4.75 1.82
CA GLY A 112 -18.54 -4.70 3.26
C GLY A 112 -17.50 -3.66 3.68
N LYS A 113 -16.96 -3.83 4.89
CA LYS A 113 -16.13 -2.82 5.57
C LYS A 113 -14.65 -3.17 5.42
N TRP A 114 -13.91 -2.34 4.71
CA TRP A 114 -12.50 -2.53 4.41
C TRP A 114 -11.65 -1.55 5.19
N HIS A 115 -10.80 -2.05 6.09
CA HIS A 115 -9.90 -1.25 6.90
C HIS A 115 -8.62 -0.97 6.13
N ILE A 116 -8.21 0.30 6.07
CA ILE A 116 -6.95 0.71 5.47
C ILE A 116 -5.83 0.36 6.45
N ARG A 117 -5.12 -0.74 6.16
CA ARG A 117 -3.98 -1.23 6.94
C ARG A 117 -2.70 -0.44 6.65
N PHE A 118 -2.60 0.14 5.45
CA PHE A 118 -1.49 0.99 5.07
C PHE A 118 -1.95 2.11 4.13
N ASN A 119 -1.47 3.32 4.39
CA ASN A 119 -1.61 4.48 3.52
C ASN A 119 -0.21 5.05 3.23
N SER A 120 0.27 4.95 2.00
CA SER A 120 1.61 5.43 1.63
C SER A 120 1.77 6.95 1.76
N SER A 121 0.66 7.71 1.75
CA SER A 121 0.64 9.16 1.91
C SER A 121 0.42 9.61 3.36
N TRP A 122 0.52 8.70 4.34
CA TRP A 122 0.28 9.06 5.74
C TRP A 122 1.33 10.07 6.26
N ARG A 123 0.84 11.18 6.82
CA ARG A 123 1.69 12.26 7.36
C ARG A 123 2.62 11.83 8.50
N GLY A 124 2.36 10.68 9.12
CA GLY A 124 3.28 10.06 10.09
C GLY A 124 4.60 9.60 9.48
N TYR A 125 4.66 9.35 8.16
CA TYR A 125 5.88 8.96 7.46
C TYR A 125 6.67 10.16 6.92
N SER A 126 5.97 11.23 6.51
CA SER A 126 6.60 12.49 6.12
C SER A 126 5.59 13.63 6.25
N LYS A 127 6.06 14.81 6.69
CA LYS A 127 5.25 16.03 6.77
C LYS A 127 4.81 16.53 5.39
N ASP A 128 5.56 16.18 4.34
CA ASP A 128 5.33 16.61 2.96
C ASP A 128 4.20 15.83 2.28
N PHE A 129 3.79 14.70 2.85
CA PHE A 129 2.69 13.93 2.29
C PHE A 129 1.35 14.64 2.53
N ARG A 130 0.49 14.60 1.50
CA ARG A 130 -0.81 15.27 1.53
C ARG A 130 -1.78 14.64 2.53
N GLY A 131 -1.62 13.35 2.82
CA GLY A 131 -2.45 12.62 3.76
C GLY A 131 -3.83 12.27 3.20
N GLY A 132 -4.34 11.10 3.58
CA GLY A 132 -5.76 10.77 3.55
C GLY A 132 -6.20 10.49 4.99
N HIS A 133 -7.32 11.08 5.43
CA HIS A 133 -7.84 10.90 6.79
C HIS A 133 -8.75 9.68 6.94
N GLN A 134 -9.05 8.99 5.84
CA GLN A 134 -9.85 7.77 5.87
C GLN A 134 -9.05 6.60 6.47
N SER A 135 -9.69 5.88 7.37
CA SER A 135 -9.19 4.62 7.95
C SER A 135 -9.99 3.41 7.47
N ILE A 136 -11.19 3.64 6.90
CA ILE A 136 -12.12 2.61 6.46
C ILE A 136 -12.72 3.04 5.12
N ILE A 137 -12.90 2.09 4.21
CA ILE A 137 -13.69 2.20 2.99
C ILE A 137 -14.86 1.24 3.09
N HIS A 138 -16.06 1.74 2.79
CA HIS A 138 -17.26 0.91 2.69
C HIS A 138 -17.54 0.60 1.22
N ALA A 139 -17.71 -0.69 0.93
CA ALA A 139 -18.22 -1.16 -0.34
C ALA A 139 -19.69 -1.56 -0.14
N ASP A 140 -20.56 -1.01 -0.97
CA ASP A 140 -22.02 -1.17 -0.90
C ASP A 140 -22.45 -2.60 -1.28
N LYS A 141 -23.77 -2.85 -1.35
CA LYS A 141 -24.31 -4.20 -1.64
C LYS A 141 -23.94 -4.72 -3.03
N ASP A 142 -23.69 -3.83 -3.98
CA ASP A 142 -23.18 -4.11 -5.32
C ASP A 142 -21.64 -4.14 -5.38
N SER A 143 -21.00 -4.07 -4.21
CA SER A 143 -19.56 -3.95 -3.99
C SER A 143 -18.95 -2.64 -4.50
N THR A 144 -19.74 -1.63 -4.84
CA THR A 144 -19.21 -0.32 -5.24
C THR A 144 -18.73 0.44 -4.01
N ALA A 145 -17.48 0.90 -4.04
CA ALA A 145 -16.89 1.72 -2.99
C ALA A 145 -16.64 3.14 -3.49
N HIS A 146 -16.95 4.12 -2.64
CA HIS A 146 -16.70 5.53 -2.88
C HIS A 146 -15.76 6.08 -1.82
N PHE A 147 -14.63 6.65 -2.23
CA PHE A 147 -13.60 7.11 -1.29
C PHE A 147 -12.70 8.20 -1.87
N SER A 148 -11.94 8.86 -1.00
CA SER A 148 -10.89 9.78 -1.43
C SER A 148 -9.63 9.00 -1.79
N LEU A 149 -9.04 9.31 -2.94
CA LEU A 149 -7.81 8.70 -3.43
C LEU A 149 -6.83 9.81 -3.83
N PRO A 150 -5.95 10.25 -2.90
CA PRO A 150 -4.97 11.29 -3.18
C PRO A 150 -3.98 10.86 -4.27
N ALA A 151 -3.31 11.85 -4.85
CA ALA A 151 -2.23 11.65 -5.81
C ALA A 151 -1.12 10.76 -5.24
N TYR A 152 -0.44 9.99 -6.11
CA TYR A 152 0.73 9.15 -5.75
C TYR A 152 0.56 8.29 -4.49
N THR A 153 -0.62 7.71 -4.31
CA THR A 153 -0.99 7.00 -3.07
C THR A 153 -1.25 5.53 -3.33
N LEU A 154 -0.82 4.69 -2.38
CA LEU A 154 -1.13 3.27 -2.31
C LEU A 154 -1.86 2.97 -0.99
N TYR A 155 -3.00 2.31 -1.11
CA TYR A 155 -3.73 1.71 0.01
C TYR A 155 -3.59 0.20 0.02
N ILE A 156 -3.35 -0.36 1.20
CA ILE A 156 -3.52 -1.79 1.49
C ILE A 156 -4.72 -1.91 2.40
N LEU A 157 -5.72 -2.66 1.99
CA LEU A 157 -6.95 -2.85 2.73
C LEU A 157 -7.18 -4.32 3.02
N SER A 158 -7.79 -4.59 4.16
CA SER A 158 -8.38 -5.88 4.47
C SER A 158 -9.61 -5.70 5.35
N GLN A 159 -10.48 -6.69 5.37
CA GLN A 159 -11.56 -6.75 6.35
C GLN A 159 -10.96 -7.20 7.70
N GLU A 160 -11.52 -6.71 8.83
CA GLU A 160 -11.18 -7.27 10.15
C GLU A 160 -11.91 -8.57 10.39
#